data_AF-A0A6S7IZE3-F1
#
_entry.id   AF-A0A6S7IZE3-F1
#
_cell.length_a   1.000
_cell.length_b   1.000
_cell.length_c   1.000
_cell.angle_alpha   90.00
_cell.angle_beta   90.00
_cell.angle_gamma   90.00
#
_symmetry.space_group_name_H-M   'P 1'
#
loop_
_entity.id
_entity.type
_entity.pdbx_description
1 polymer ?
#
loop_
_entity_poly.entity_id
_entity_poly.type
_entity_poly.pdbx_seq_one_letter_code
_entity_poly.pdbx_strand_id
1 'polypeptide(L)'
;MRERDRLKLLAIKNNSENYWSAYKTSRNRVTQSLREAKTTYYKNQFVCVKNNPKEAWKTVNKILNPNKKCGSEINCITSRSGQITCSSELAESFNSYFASAGPNIANITENSDTNFMDYLTKTTTSVFKFQAVLWP
;
A
#
# COMPACT_ATOMS: atom_id res chain seq x y z
N MET A 1 -32.04 9.42 -3.63
CA MET A 1 -31.47 9.86 -2.34
C MET A 1 -32.55 10.50 -1.48
N ARG A 2 -33.15 11.62 -1.92
CA ARG A 2 -34.27 12.30 -1.24
C ARG A 2 -35.43 11.39 -0.82
N GLU A 3 -35.86 10.48 -1.70
CA GLU A 3 -36.97 9.56 -1.39
C GLU A 3 -36.63 8.52 -0.31
N ARG A 4 -35.41 7.95 -0.35
CA ARG A 4 -34.93 7.02 0.70
C ARG A 4 -34.95 7.70 2.06
N ASP A 5 -34.43 8.92 2.14
CA ASP A 5 -34.30 9.64 3.41
C ASP A 5 -35.67 10.08 3.93
N ARG A 6 -36.57 10.51 3.05
CA ARG A 6 -37.98 10.75 3.38
C ARG A 6 -38.66 9.51 3.95
N LEU A 7 -38.57 8.36 3.28
CA LEU A 7 -39.19 7.11 3.73
C LEU A 7 -38.62 6.65 5.07
N LYS A 8 -37.32 6.84 5.31
CA LYS A 8 -36.69 6.56 6.60
C LYS A 8 -37.29 7.43 7.72
N LEU A 9 -37.43 8.73 7.48
CA LEU A 9 -38.04 9.65 8.45
C LEU A 9 -39.52 9.28 8.73
N LEU A 10 -40.28 8.93 7.70
CA LEU A 10 -41.68 8.49 7.85
C LEU A 10 -41.80 7.16 8.59
N ALA A 11 -40.89 6.21 8.36
CA ALA A 11 -40.85 4.93 9.06
C ALA A 11 -40.56 5.11 10.56
N ILE A 12 -39.61 5.99 10.90
CA ILE A 12 -39.28 6.33 12.29
C ILE A 12 -40.45 7.05 12.97
N LYS A 13 -41.06 8.04 12.29
CA LYS A 13 -42.14 8.85 12.86
C LYS A 13 -43.42 8.05 13.13
N ASN A 14 -43.79 7.17 12.22
CA ASN A 14 -45.08 6.46 12.27
C ASN A 14 -44.96 5.01 12.78
N ASN A 15 -43.75 4.51 13.04
CA ASN A 15 -43.45 3.13 13.43
C ASN A 15 -44.22 2.06 12.61
N SER A 16 -44.35 2.28 11.30
CA SER A 16 -45.16 1.44 10.41
C SER A 16 -44.29 0.53 9.55
N GLU A 17 -44.62 -0.76 9.50
CA GLU A 17 -43.91 -1.75 8.69
C GLU A 17 -43.99 -1.42 7.18
N ASN A 18 -45.08 -0.80 6.72
CA ASN A 18 -45.23 -0.40 5.31
C ASN A 18 -44.16 0.63 4.90
N TYR A 19 -43.89 1.62 5.75
CA TYR A 19 -42.83 2.60 5.49
C TYR A 19 -41.44 1.98 5.59
N TRP A 20 -41.23 1.02 6.49
CA TRP A 20 -39.98 0.25 6.56
C TRP A 20 -39.75 -0.57 5.29
N SER A 21 -40.79 -1.23 4.77
CA SER A 21 -40.73 -1.96 3.50
C SER A 21 -40.39 -1.05 2.32
N ALA A 22 -41.09 0.08 2.19
CA ALA A 22 -40.81 1.07 1.15
C ALA A 22 -39.39 1.63 1.25
N TYR A 23 -38.90 1.92 2.47
CA TYR A 23 -37.52 2.33 2.70
C TYR A 23 -36.52 1.26 2.25
N LYS A 24 -36.74 -0.01 2.62
CA LYS A 24 -35.88 -1.15 2.21
C LYS A 24 -35.75 -1.21 0.69
N THR A 25 -36.87 -1.10 -0.03
CA THR A 25 -36.90 -1.09 -1.50
C THR A 25 -36.15 0.11 -2.09
N SER A 26 -36.44 1.32 -1.60
CA SER A 26 -35.78 2.55 -2.06
C SER A 26 -34.27 2.54 -1.78
N ARG A 27 -33.86 2.06 -0.60
CA ARG A 27 -32.45 1.84 -0.23
C ARG A 27 -31.77 0.89 -1.21
N ASN A 28 -32.38 -0.27 -1.49
CA ASN A 28 -31.82 -1.26 -2.40
C ASN A 28 -31.65 -0.70 -3.81
N ARG A 29 -32.64 0.06 -4.31
CA ARG A 29 -32.55 0.75 -5.60
C ARG A 29 -31.37 1.73 -5.64
N VAL A 30 -31.20 2.56 -4.61
CA VAL A 30 -30.06 3.49 -4.53
C VAL A 30 -28.74 2.74 -4.48
N THR A 31 -28.64 1.67 -3.68
CA THR A 31 -27.43 0.84 -3.62
C THR A 31 -27.12 0.19 -4.97
N GLN A 32 -28.14 -0.28 -5.69
CA GLN A 32 -27.99 -0.87 -7.01
C GLN A 32 -27.47 0.15 -8.02
N SER A 33 -28.09 1.34 -8.10
CA SER A 33 -27.63 2.41 -8.99
C SER A 33 -26.20 2.86 -8.66
N LEU A 34 -25.82 2.88 -7.37
CA LEU A 34 -24.45 3.20 -6.98
C LEU A 34 -23.45 2.13 -7.43
N ARG A 35 -23.83 0.84 -7.35
CA ARG A 35 -22.99 -0.27 -7.84
C ARG A 35 -22.81 -0.17 -9.35
N GLU A 36 -23.89 0.02 -10.10
CA GLU A 36 -23.87 0.19 -11.55
C GLU A 36 -22.99 1.36 -11.99
N ALA A 37 -23.14 2.51 -11.34
CA ALA A 37 -22.32 3.69 -11.62
C ALA A 37 -20.83 3.42 -11.37
N LYS A 38 -20.50 2.80 -10.23
CA LYS A 38 -19.10 2.43 -9.90
C LYS A 38 -18.52 1.44 -10.90
N THR A 39 -19.27 0.39 -11.24
CA THR A 39 -18.85 -0.61 -12.23
C THR A 39 -18.60 0.03 -13.59
N THR A 40 -19.50 0.91 -14.03
CA THR A 40 -19.36 1.62 -15.31
C THR A 40 -18.13 2.52 -15.32
N TYR A 41 -17.93 3.30 -14.25
CA TYR A 41 -16.75 4.16 -14.10
C TYR A 41 -15.44 3.38 -14.22
N TYR A 42 -15.28 2.31 -13.43
CA TYR A 42 -14.03 1.54 -13.44
C TYR A 42 -13.85 0.75 -14.75
N LYS A 43 -14.92 0.22 -15.34
CA LYS A 43 -14.84 -0.39 -16.68
C LYS A 43 -14.26 0.57 -17.70
N ASN A 44 -14.79 1.79 -17.76
CA ASN A 44 -14.31 2.82 -18.68
C ASN A 44 -12.85 3.19 -18.39
N GLN A 45 -12.49 3.33 -17.10
CA GLN A 45 -11.12 3.62 -16.70
C GLN A 45 -10.13 2.53 -17.16
N PHE A 46 -10.48 1.25 -16.99
CA PHE A 46 -9.65 0.13 -17.43
C PHE A 46 -9.50 0.05 -18.96
N VAL A 47 -10.53 0.42 -19.72
CA VAL A 47 -10.43 0.52 -21.19
C VAL A 47 -9.41 1.59 -21.59
N CYS A 48 -9.37 2.74 -20.90
CA CYS A 48 -8.41 3.81 -21.18
C CYS A 48 -6.96 3.42 -20.85
N VAL A 49 -6.72 2.65 -19.79
CA VAL A 49 -5.36 2.29 -19.34
C VAL A 49 -4.89 0.91 -19.84
N LYS A 50 -5.62 0.27 -20.77
CA LYS A 50 -5.35 -1.11 -21.22
C LYS A 50 -3.93 -1.38 -21.71
N ASN A 51 -3.28 -0.37 -22.32
CA ASN A 51 -1.92 -0.47 -22.86
C ASN A 51 -0.85 0.05 -21.88
N ASN A 52 -1.22 0.40 -20.65
CA ASN A 52 -0.32 0.92 -19.63
C ASN A 52 -0.46 0.12 -18.32
N PRO A 53 0.32 -0.97 -18.16
CA PRO A 53 0.27 -1.83 -16.97
C PRO A 53 0.51 -1.09 -15.66
N LYS A 54 1.34 -0.04 -15.68
CA LYS A 54 1.63 0.79 -14.49
C LYS A 54 0.40 1.55 -14.02
N GLU A 55 -0.32 2.18 -14.94
CA GLU A 55 -1.56 2.91 -14.61
C GLU A 55 -2.72 1.96 -14.28
N ALA A 56 -2.77 0.79 -14.91
CA ALA A 56 -3.70 -0.27 -14.52
C ALA A 56 -3.48 -0.70 -13.07
N TRP A 57 -2.24 -0.96 -12.66
CA TRP A 57 -1.90 -1.31 -11.28
C TRP A 57 -2.20 -0.20 -10.28
N LYS A 58 -1.96 1.07 -10.64
CA LYS A 58 -2.38 2.21 -9.80
C LYS A 58 -3.90 2.23 -9.59
N THR A 59 -4.67 1.96 -10.64
CA THR A 59 -6.13 1.90 -10.57
C THR A 59 -6.60 0.76 -9.67
N VAL A 60 -6.01 -0.44 -9.79
CA VAL A 60 -6.29 -1.58 -8.90
C VAL A 60 -5.94 -1.24 -7.45
N ASN A 61 -4.76 -0.67 -7.20
CA ASN A 61 -4.34 -0.28 -5.85
C ASN A 61 -5.27 0.76 -5.22
N LYS A 62 -5.81 1.69 -6.02
CA LYS A 62 -6.81 2.67 -5.55
C LYS A 62 -8.13 2.00 -5.14
N ILE A 63 -8.52 0.92 -5.80
CA ILE A 63 -9.74 0.16 -5.46
C ILE A 63 -9.54 -0.68 -4.21
N LEU A 64 -8.40 -1.38 -4.10
CA LEU A 64 -8.11 -2.28 -2.99
C LEU A 64 -7.76 -1.54 -1.70
N ASN A 65 -7.11 -0.37 -1.81
CA ASN A 65 -6.71 0.44 -0.67
C ASN A 65 -7.21 1.90 -0.82
N PRO A 66 -8.53 2.13 -0.71
CA PRO A 66 -9.12 3.45 -0.90
C PRO A 66 -8.69 4.45 0.17
N ASN A 67 -8.23 3.97 1.32
CA ASN A 67 -7.73 4.78 2.44
C ASN A 67 -6.21 4.74 2.54
N LYS A 68 -5.49 4.43 1.46
CA LYS A 68 -4.03 4.45 1.47
C LYS A 68 -3.57 5.82 1.96
N LYS A 69 -2.96 5.86 3.15
CA LYS A 69 -2.28 7.06 3.62
C LYS A 69 -1.24 7.40 2.56
N CYS A 70 -1.37 8.59 1.96
CA CYS A 70 -0.29 9.13 1.14
C CYS A 70 0.97 9.14 2.01
N GLY A 71 2.11 8.74 1.44
CA GLY A 71 3.33 8.33 2.16
C GLY A 71 3.50 9.06 3.48
N SER A 72 3.51 8.33 4.59
CA SER A 72 3.90 8.91 5.86
C SER A 72 5.37 9.28 5.74
N GLU A 73 5.65 10.56 5.51
CA GLU A 73 6.96 11.11 5.82
C GLU A 73 7.23 10.84 7.30
N ILE A 74 8.47 10.43 7.60
CA ILE A 74 8.86 10.16 8.97
C ILE A 74 9.01 11.52 9.66
N ASN A 75 7.91 11.93 10.32
CA ASN A 75 7.77 13.09 11.19
C ASN A 75 8.91 13.26 12.21
N CYS A 76 9.28 12.13 12.80
CA CYS A 76 10.13 12.12 13.96
C CYS A 76 10.64 10.72 14.29
N ILE A 77 11.76 10.66 15.01
CA ILE A 77 12.25 9.48 15.72
C ILE A 77 12.20 9.77 17.21
N THR A 78 11.66 8.83 17.99
CA THR A 78 11.72 8.91 19.46
C THR A 78 12.99 8.21 19.94
N SER A 79 13.97 8.98 20.41
CA SER A 79 15.18 8.47 21.05
C SER A 79 15.07 8.59 22.57
N ARG A 80 16.00 7.97 23.31
CA ARG A 80 16.08 8.10 24.77
C ARG A 80 16.34 9.54 25.24
N SER A 81 16.94 10.37 24.39
CA SER A 81 17.21 11.79 24.63
C SER A 81 16.06 12.74 24.24
N GLY A 82 14.96 12.21 23.69
CA GLY A 82 13.81 13.00 23.24
C GLY A 82 13.41 12.73 21.79
N GLN A 83 12.52 13.56 21.28
CA GLN A 83 11.97 13.45 19.93
C GLN A 83 12.82 14.24 18.93
N ILE A 84 13.43 13.55 17.97
CA ILE A 84 14.17 14.14 16.86
C ILE A 84 13.17 14.43 15.75
N THR A 85 13.08 15.68 15.30
CA THR A 85 12.15 16.14 14.24
C THR A 85 12.86 16.81 13.07
N CYS A 86 14.12 17.19 13.23
CA CYS A 86 14.92 17.83 12.20
C CYS A 86 15.36 16.81 11.13
N SER A 87 15.14 17.12 9.85
CA SER A 87 15.42 16.18 8.75
C SER A 87 16.88 15.72 8.66
N SER A 88 17.85 16.60 8.95
CA SER A 88 19.28 16.23 8.92
C SER A 88 19.64 15.31 10.08
N GLU A 89 19.13 15.61 11.28
CA GLU A 89 19.34 14.77 12.47
C GLU A 89 18.64 13.41 12.35
N LEU A 90 17.46 13.37 11.70
CA LEU A 90 16.78 12.12 11.37
C LEU A 90 17.65 11.26 10.45
N ALA A 91 18.18 11.84 9.37
CA ALA A 91 19.04 11.13 8.44
C ALA A 91 20.32 10.62 9.12
N GLU A 92 20.95 11.44 9.96
CA GLU A 92 22.15 11.05 10.70
C GLU A 92 21.86 9.94 11.72
N SER A 93 20.74 10.04 12.45
CA SER A 93 20.31 9.01 13.39
C SER A 93 20.06 7.67 12.70
N PHE A 94 19.40 7.69 11.53
CA PHE A 94 19.22 6.49 10.71
C PHE A 94 20.54 5.92 10.21
N ASN A 95 21.42 6.78 9.70
CA ASN A 95 22.72 6.38 9.20
C ASN A 95 23.56 5.71 10.29
N SER A 96 23.65 6.37 11.46
CA SER A 96 24.37 5.85 12.63
C SER A 96 23.81 4.51 13.11
N TYR A 97 22.48 4.36 13.17
CA TYR A 97 21.85 3.11 13.58
C TYR A 97 22.19 1.95 12.63
N PHE A 98 22.01 2.12 11.32
CA PHE A 98 22.25 1.05 10.36
C PHE A 98 23.74 0.79 10.09
N ALA A 99 24.59 1.81 10.14
CA ALA A 99 26.04 1.65 10.02
C ALA A 99 26.63 0.90 11.22
N SER A 100 26.13 1.15 12.43
CA SER A 100 26.61 0.49 13.64
C SER A 100 26.01 -0.91 13.85
N ALA A 101 24.88 -1.22 13.23
CA ALA A 101 24.23 -2.54 13.37
C ALA A 101 25.14 -3.71 13.00
N GLY A 102 25.87 -3.61 11.87
CA GLY A 102 26.79 -4.65 11.42
C GLY A 102 27.90 -4.95 12.44
N PRO A 103 28.73 -3.94 12.82
CA PRO A 103 29.75 -4.10 13.84
C PRO A 103 29.21 -4.57 15.20
N ASN A 104 28.03 -4.08 15.62
CA ASN A 104 27.42 -4.50 16.88
C ASN A 104 27.04 -5.98 16.87
N ILE A 105 26.49 -6.47 15.76
CA ILE A 105 26.16 -7.89 15.60
C ILE A 105 27.44 -8.72 15.56
N ALA A 106 28.44 -8.28 14.78
CA ALA A 106 29.74 -8.94 14.67
C ALA A 106 30.46 -9.10 16.02
N ASN A 107 30.35 -8.10 16.89
CA ASN A 107 30.93 -8.14 18.25
C ASN A 107 30.22 -9.12 19.19
N ILE A 108 28.94 -9.43 18.95
CA ILE A 108 28.16 -10.38 19.78
C ILE A 108 28.30 -11.81 19.26
N THR A 109 28.52 -11.98 17.96
CA THR A 109 28.75 -13.29 17.37
C THR A 109 30.15 -13.80 17.71
N GLU A 110 30.24 -15.07 18.12
CA GLU A 110 31.52 -15.75 18.25
C GLU A 110 32.21 -15.82 16.88
N ASN A 111 33.52 -15.56 16.85
CA ASN A 111 34.32 -15.75 15.65
C ASN A 111 34.31 -17.24 15.30
N SER A 112 33.62 -17.61 14.23
CA SER A 112 33.71 -18.96 13.70
C SER A 112 35.07 -19.14 13.03
N ASP A 113 35.84 -20.16 13.42
CA ASP A 113 37.09 -20.55 12.73
C ASP A 113 36.85 -21.10 11.31
N THR A 114 35.59 -21.24 10.90
CA THR A 114 35.23 -21.73 9.56
C THR A 114 35.40 -20.62 8.52
N ASN A 115 36.22 -20.89 7.49
CA ASN A 115 36.45 -19.95 6.41
C ASN A 115 35.24 -19.94 5.48
N PHE A 116 34.79 -18.77 4.99
CA PHE A 116 33.69 -18.70 4.03
C PHE A 116 33.96 -19.53 2.75
N MET A 117 35.24 -19.73 2.41
CA MET A 117 35.70 -20.55 1.29
C MET A 117 35.36 -22.04 1.47
N ASP A 118 35.23 -22.53 2.71
CA ASP A 118 34.86 -23.92 2.98
C ASP A 118 33.43 -24.24 2.51
N TYR A 119 32.56 -23.21 2.45
CA TYR A 119 31.20 -23.33 1.93
C TYR A 119 31.12 -23.21 0.40
N LEU A 120 32.18 -22.74 -0.26
CA LEU A 120 32.28 -22.61 -1.72
C LEU A 120 32.76 -23.94 -2.34
N THR A 121 32.02 -25.02 -2.09
CA THR A 121 32.39 -26.39 -2.47
C THR A 121 32.45 -26.66 -3.98
N LYS A 122 31.99 -25.74 -4.83
CA LYS A 122 32.12 -25.81 -6.29
C LYS A 122 32.34 -24.44 -6.92
N THR A 123 33.55 -24.21 -7.42
CA THR A 123 33.84 -23.15 -8.39
C THR A 123 33.24 -23.56 -9.74
N THR A 124 32.02 -23.12 -10.02
CA THR A 124 31.51 -23.14 -11.39
C THR A 124 32.30 -22.16 -12.24
N THR A 125 33.01 -22.67 -13.25
CA THR A 125 33.77 -21.93 -14.27
C THR A 125 32.88 -21.14 -15.25
N SER A 126 31.58 -21.02 -14.96
CA SER A 126 30.62 -20.33 -15.79
C SER A 126 30.80 -18.83 -15.66
N VAL A 127 31.65 -18.25 -16.51
CA VAL A 127 31.88 -16.81 -16.55
C VAL A 127 30.76 -16.14 -17.35
N PHE A 128 29.93 -15.37 -16.66
CA PHE A 128 28.96 -14.48 -17.30
C PHE A 128 29.68 -13.18 -17.71
N LYS A 129 29.66 -12.84 -18.99
CA LYS A 129 30.25 -11.60 -19.53
C LYS A 129 29.17 -10.78 -20.21
N PHE A 130 29.12 -9.49 -19.90
CA PHE A 130 28.27 -8.55 -20.63
C PHE A 130 28.92 -8.22 -21.97
N GLN A 131 28.15 -8.34 -23.04
CA GLN A 131 28.58 -7.92 -24.36
C GLN A 131 27.98 -6.54 -24.66
N ALA A 132 28.84 -5.58 -24.96
CA ALA A 132 28.40 -4.24 -25.33
C ALA A 132 27.66 -4.31 -26.67
N VAL A 133 26.42 -3.82 -26.67
CA VAL A 133 25.61 -3.69 -27.88
C VAL A 133 25.93 -2.34 -28.52
N LEU A 134 26.55 -2.36 -29.70
CA LEU A 134 26.70 -1.16 -30.52
C LEU A 134 25.35 -0.87 -31.18
N TRP A 135 24.81 0.31 -30.90
CA TRP A 135 23.62 0.83 -31.56
C TRP A 135 23.99 1.43 -32.93
N PRO A 136 23.15 1.26 -33.96
CA PRO A 136 23.34 1.86 -35.29
C PRO A 136 23.15 3.38 -35.31
#